data_AF-A0A939VTT5-F1
#
_entry.id   AF-A0A939VTT5-F1
#
_cell.length_a   1.000
_cell.length_b   1.000
_cell.length_c   1.000
_cell.angle_alpha   90.00
_cell.angle_beta   90.00
_cell.angle_gamma   90.00
#
_symmetry.space_group_name_H-M   'P 1'
#
loop_
_entity.id
_entity.type
_entity.pdbx_description
1 polymer ?
#
loop_
_entity_poly.entity_id
_entity_poly.type
_entity_poly.pdbx_seq_one_letter_code
_entity_poly.pdbx_strand_id
1 'polypeptide(L)' 'MLHKEAYSAFRQLCMEHGFKCTQQRFAVYQVMKGNRSHPNVDQIWHQVQREIPSITRESVFR' A
#
# COMPACT_ATOMS: atom_id res chain seq x y z
N MET A 1 -7.41 -3.16 16.24
CA MET A 1 -8.23 -1.94 16.07
C MET A 1 -7.55 -0.90 15.18
N LEU A 2 -6.28 -0.55 15.39
CA LEU A 2 -5.50 0.42 14.58
C LEU A 2 -5.53 0.18 13.05
N HIS A 3 -5.45 -1.08 12.58
CA HIS A 3 -5.49 -1.38 11.15
C HIS A 3 -6.85 -1.06 10.48
N LYS A 4 -7.95 -1.12 11.25
CA LYS A 4 -9.30 -0.89 10.73
C LYS A 4 -9.55 0.59 10.45
N GLU A 5 -9.04 1.46 11.32
CA GLU A 5 -9.08 2.92 11.15
C GLU A 5 -8.19 3.38 9.99
N ALA A 6 -6.95 2.85 9.91
CA ALA A 6 -6.04 3.14 8.81
C ALA A 6 -6.63 2.73 7.45
N TYR A 7 -7.28 1.56 7.39
CA TYR A 7 -7.96 1.10 6.17
C TYR A 7 -9.16 1.99 5.81
N SER A 8 -9.96 2.42 6.80
CA SER A 8 -11.09 3.31 6.58
C SER A 8 -10.65 4.66 5.99
N ALA A 9 -9.62 5.27 6.57
CA ALA A 9 -9.05 6.52 6.08
C ALA A 9 -8.48 6.36 4.66
N PHE A 10 -7.77 5.26 4.38
CA PHE A 10 -7.26 4.96 3.05
C PHE A 10 -8.39 4.76 2.03
N ARG A 11 -9.45 4.03 2.41
CA ARG A 11 -10.62 3.81 1.56
C ARG A 11 -11.30 5.12 1.20
N GLN A 12 -11.44 6.03 2.16
CA GLN A 12 -11.99 7.37 1.91
C GLN A 12 -11.11 8.15 0.93
N LEU A 13 -9.79 8.18 1.15
CA LEU A 13 -8.85 8.83 0.24
C LEU A 13 -8.94 8.28 -1.20
N CYS A 14 -9.03 6.96 -1.35
CA CYS A 14 -9.23 6.32 -2.64
C CYS A 14 -10.55 6.78 -3.30
N MET A 15 -11.65 6.81 -2.54
CA MET A 15 -12.95 7.23 -3.05
C MET A 15 -12.95 8.69 -3.51
N GLU A 16 -12.37 9.59 -2.72
CA GLU A 16 -12.27 11.02 -3.04
C GLU A 16 -11.51 11.28 -4.35
N HIS A 17 -10.59 10.39 -4.71
CA HIS A 17 -9.77 10.50 -5.92
C HIS A 17 -10.20 9.52 -7.04
N GLY A 18 -11.34 8.84 -6.90
CA GLY A 18 -11.85 7.91 -7.91
C GLY A 18 -11.03 6.63 -8.10
N PHE A 19 -10.18 6.28 -7.15
CA PHE A 19 -9.36 5.07 -7.19
C PHE A 19 -10.08 3.87 -6.54
N LYS A 20 -9.91 2.69 -7.14
CA LYS A 20 -10.26 1.43 -6.47
C LYS A 20 -9.37 1.23 -5.24
N CYS A 21 -9.99 1.01 -4.09
CA CYS A 21 -9.32 0.62 -2.85
C CYS A 21 -9.08 -0.90 -2.87
N THR A 22 -7.89 -1.32 -3.29
CA THR A 22 -7.48 -2.74 -3.31
C THR A 22 -6.53 -3.05 -2.16
N GLN A 23 -6.45 -4.32 -1.76
CA GLN A 23 -5.52 -4.76 -0.72
C GLN A 23 -4.05 -4.48 -1.09
N GLN A 24 -3.68 -4.63 -2.37
CA GLN A 24 -2.33 -4.31 -2.86
C GLN A 24 -1.99 -2.82 -2.67
N ARG A 25 -2.89 -1.92 -3.06
CA ARG A 25 -2.69 -0.48 -2.90
C ARG A 25 -2.62 -0.07 -1.43
N PHE A 26 -3.42 -0.71 -0.58
CA PHE A 26 -3.35 -0.46 0.86
C PHE A 26 -2.01 -0.90 1.46
N ALA A 27 -1.51 -2.08 1.09
CA ALA A 27 -0.22 -2.57 1.59
C ALA A 27 0.94 -1.67 1.14
N VAL A 28 0.95 -1.23 -0.13
CA VAL A 28 1.92 -0.24 -0.62
C VAL A 28 1.80 1.07 0.14
N TYR A 29 0.57 1.59 0.32
CA TYR A 29 0.32 2.80 1.09
C TYR A 29 0.86 2.70 2.52
N GLN A 30 0.68 1.56 3.20
CA GLN A 30 1.18 1.37 4.56
C GLN A 30 2.72 1.39 4.65
N VAL A 31 3.41 0.88 3.63
CA VAL A 31 4.88 0.94 3.55
C VAL A 31 5.38 2.37 3.26
N MET A 32 4.63 3.14 2.47
CA MET A 32 5.00 4.51 2.11
C MET A 32 4.58 5.55 3.17
N LYS A 33 3.49 5.30 3.90
CA LYS A 33 2.91 6.25 4.86
C LYS A 33 3.90 6.52 6.00
N GLY A 34 4.44 7.74 6.04
CA GLY A 34 5.40 8.17 7.05
C GLY A 34 6.84 7.70 6.79
N ASN A 35 7.08 6.99 5.70
CA ASN A 35 8.43 6.58 5.32
C ASN A 35 9.16 7.73 4.62
N ARG A 36 10.25 8.21 5.25
CA ARG A 36 11.09 9.33 4.76
C ARG A 36 12.40 8.86 4.10
N SER A 37 12.66 7.57 4.03
CA SER A 37 13.91 7.03 3.46
C SER A 37 13.89 6.93 1.94
N HIS A 38 12.83 7.40 1.28
CA HIS A 38 12.63 7.35 -0.18
C HIS A 38 12.96 5.96 -0.77
N PRO A 39 12.25 4.90 -0.34
CA PRO A 39 12.55 3.56 -0.80
C PRO A 39 12.31 3.41 -2.31
N ASN A 40 13.14 2.61 -2.96
CA ASN A 40 12.91 2.19 -4.33
C ASN A 40 11.83 1.09 -4.42
N VAL A 41 11.39 0.78 -5.64
CA VAL A 41 10.31 -0.19 -5.89
C VAL A 41 10.64 -1.59 -5.35
N ASP A 42 11.90 -2.02 -5.44
CA ASP A 42 12.32 -3.33 -4.95
C ASP A 42 12.23 -3.40 -3.44
N GLN A 43 12.65 -2.34 -2.74
CA GLN A 43 12.53 -2.24 -1.29
C GLN A 43 11.07 -2.25 -0.84
N ILE A 44 10.17 -1.55 -1.56
CA ILE A 44 8.73 -1.59 -1.26
C ILE A 44 8.19 -3.00 -1.52
N TRP A 45 8.51 -3.60 -2.66
CA TRP A 45 8.05 -4.93 -3.03
C TRP A 45 8.45 -6.00 -2.00
N HIS A 46 9.71 -6.04 -1.56
CA HIS A 46 10.16 -6.97 -0.51
C HIS A 46 9.39 -6.77 0.80
N GLN A 47 9.03 -5.53 1.15
CA GLN A 47 8.27 -5.27 2.36
C GLN A 47 6.81 -5.73 2.23
N VAL A 48 6.16 -5.42 1.12
CA VAL A 48 4.76 -5.77 0.84
C VAL A 48 4.57 -7.27 0.63
N GLN A 49 5.55 -7.97 0.05
CA GLN A 49 5.49 -9.41 -0.16
C GLN A 49 5.33 -10.22 1.14
N ARG A 50 5.75 -9.67 2.29
CA ARG A 50 5.51 -10.27 3.61
C ARG A 50 4.03 -10.29 4.00
N GLU A 51 3.24 -9.36 3.49
CA GLU A 51 1.79 -9.28 3.71
C GLU A 51 1.01 -9.96 2.57
N ILE A 52 1.47 -9.80 1.33
CA ILE A 52 0.82 -10.34 0.12
C ILE A 52 1.86 -11.17 -0.65
N PRO A 53 2.05 -12.47 -0.34
CA PRO A 53 3.12 -13.28 -0.96
C PRO A 53 3.04 -13.40 -2.49
N SER A 54 1.84 -13.30 -3.05
CA SER A 54 1.59 -13.38 -4.50
C SER A 54 1.75 -12.06 -5.24
N ILE A 55 2.05 -10.95 -4.56
CA ILE A 55 2.22 -9.66 -5.23
C ILE A 55 3.49 -9.66 -6.10
N THR A 56 3.36 -9.17 -7.33
CA THR A 56 4.51 -9.00 -8.21
C THR A 56 5.09 -7.60 -8.08
N ARG A 57 6.37 -7.46 -8.42
CA ARG A 57 7.05 -6.16 -8.49
C ARG A 57 6.33 -5.18 -9.41
N GLU A 58 5.81 -5.64 -10.54
CA GLU A 58 5.04 -4.85 -11.51
C GLU A 58 3.71 -4.36 -10.93
N SER A 59 3.14 -5.10 -9.98
CA SER A 59 1.90 -4.69 -9.31
C SER A 59 2.15 -3.60 -8.26
N VAL A 60 3.36 -3.51 -7.71
CA VAL A 60 3.78 -2.41 -6.82
C VAL A 60 4.04 -1.12 -7.61
N PHE A 61 4.47 -1.23 -8.86
CA PHE A 61 4.79 -0.08 -9.72
C PHE A 61 3.56 0.60 -10.36
N ARG A 62 2.43 -0.12 -10.51
CA ARG A 62 1.23 0.32 -11.25
C ARG A 62 0.18 1.05 -10.42
#